data_AF-A0A3A8Q7X2-F1
#
_entry.id   AF-A0A3A8Q7X2-F1
#
_cell.length_a   1.000
_cell.length_b   1.000
_cell.length_c   1.000
_cell.angle_alpha   90.00
_cell.angle_beta   90.00
_cell.angle_gamma   90.00
#
_symmetry.space_group_name_H-M   'P 1'
#
loop_
_entity.id
_entity.type
_entity.pdbx_description
1 polymer ?
#
loop_
_entity_poly.entity_id
_entity_poly.type
_entity_poly.pdbx_seq_one_letter_code
_entity_poly.pdbx_strand_id
1 'polypeptide(L)'
;MMNRLFRKKGGFTLIELMIVVAIIGILAAIAIPNFIRFQAKSKQSEAKTNLKAIFTAQKSYFGEKDKYSADFTVVGFDPEPANRYSYGLIPGCAETSPANTRTARAKAGCIGQDVAKFLTAPAPKDAIAALGVQPAAADCPNCFFSANAVGNVDNDAMGDAWGITSSPTGATLAGTCGVDTNLVAAGEPGNAYNDVSCDQ
;
A
#
# COMPACT_ATOMS: atom_id res chain seq x y z
N MET A 1 4.62 71.89 -16.75
CA MET A 1 5.15 70.68 -17.43
C MET A 1 5.67 69.74 -16.34
N MET A 2 5.28 68.46 -16.42
CA MET A 2 5.39 67.37 -15.45
C MET A 2 6.66 67.31 -14.59
N ASN A 3 6.54 67.50 -13.26
CA ASN A 3 7.57 67.06 -12.30
C ASN A 3 7.34 65.56 -12.01
N ARG A 4 8.15 64.68 -12.61
CA ARG A 4 8.16 63.25 -12.26
C ARG A 4 8.84 63.09 -10.90
N LEU A 5 8.05 62.76 -9.88
CA LEU A 5 8.55 62.22 -8.62
C LEU A 5 9.27 60.89 -8.91
N PHE A 6 10.60 60.90 -8.87
CA PHE A 6 11.40 59.67 -8.90
C PHE A 6 11.12 58.87 -7.63
N ARG A 7 10.22 57.89 -7.76
CA ARG A 7 9.93 56.91 -6.72
C ARG A 7 11.19 56.10 -6.46
N LYS A 8 11.86 56.32 -5.33
CA LYS A 8 13.01 55.51 -4.88
C LYS A 8 12.57 54.05 -4.84
N LYS A 9 13.06 53.24 -5.78
CA LYS A 9 13.00 51.78 -5.67
C LYS A 9 14.07 51.38 -4.65
N GLY A 10 13.65 51.04 -3.43
CA GLY A 10 14.55 50.44 -2.44
C GLY A 10 14.98 49.05 -2.92
N GLY A 11 16.28 48.78 -2.91
CA GLY A 11 16.81 47.43 -3.13
C GLY A 11 16.73 46.61 -1.84
N PHE A 12 16.54 45.30 -1.97
CA PHE A 12 16.63 44.36 -0.84
C PHE A 12 18.04 44.39 -0.25
N THR A 13 18.15 44.41 1.08
CA THR A 13 19.43 44.27 1.76
C THR A 13 19.87 42.81 1.81
N LEU A 14 21.18 42.57 1.78
CA LEU A 14 21.73 41.21 1.89
C LEU A 14 21.34 40.56 3.23
N ILE A 15 21.29 41.36 4.31
CA ILE A 15 20.91 40.89 5.65
C ILE A 15 19.43 40.48 5.73
N GLU A 16 18.52 41.20 5.07
CA GLU A 16 17.11 40.79 4.98
C GLU A 16 16.97 39.42 4.30
N LEU A 17 17.73 39.19 3.22
CA LEU A 17 17.69 37.91 2.53
C LEU A 17 18.27 36.77 3.39
N MET A 18 19.33 37.03 4.14
CA MET A 18 19.92 36.02 5.04
C MET A 18 18.96 35.58 6.15
N ILE A 19 18.24 36.51 6.78
CA ILE A 19 17.28 36.17 7.83
C ILE A 19 16.11 35.37 7.24
N VAL A 20 15.63 35.74 6.06
CA VAL A 20 14.54 35.00 5.38
C VAL A 20 14.96 33.56 5.09
N VAL A 21 16.15 33.33 4.53
CA VAL A 21 16.64 31.97 4.26
C VAL A 21 16.86 31.18 5.56
N ALA A 22 17.34 31.83 6.63
CA ALA A 22 17.50 31.18 7.93
C ALA A 22 16.15 30.71 8.52
N ILE A 23 15.11 31.55 8.46
CA ILE A 23 13.77 31.19 8.93
C ILE A 23 13.18 30.06 8.07
N ILE A 24 13.28 30.16 6.74
CA ILE A 24 12.80 29.09 5.82
C ILE A 24 13.55 27.77 6.10
N GLY A 25 14.86 27.83 6.37
CA GLY A 25 15.67 26.66 6.71
C GLY A 25 15.18 25.94 7.97
N ILE A 26 14.87 26.69 9.04
CA ILE A 26 14.33 26.13 10.30
C ILE A 26 12.96 25.49 10.06
N LEU A 27 12.07 26.17 9.32
CA LEU A 27 10.74 25.64 9.02
C LEU A 27 10.82 24.38 8.15
N ALA A 28 11.69 24.37 7.13
CA ALA A 28 11.88 23.23 6.24
C ALA A 28 12.42 21.99 6.99
N ALA A 29 13.35 22.18 7.93
CA ALA A 29 13.92 21.07 8.72
C ALA A 29 12.86 20.30 9.51
N ILE A 30 11.82 20.98 10.02
CA ILE A 30 10.72 20.34 10.76
C ILE A 30 9.62 19.85 9.80
N ALA A 31 9.34 20.59 8.73
CA ALA A 31 8.24 20.29 7.83
C ALA A 31 8.50 19.10 6.89
N ILE A 32 9.71 18.99 6.33
CA ILE A 32 10.07 17.95 5.34
C ILE A 32 9.85 16.52 5.88
N PRO A 33 10.42 16.12 7.04
CA PRO A 33 10.25 14.75 7.53
C PRO A 33 8.77 14.42 7.84
N ASN A 34 8.03 15.39 8.38
CA ASN A 34 6.60 15.24 8.66
C ASN A 34 5.77 15.09 7.38
N PHE A 35 6.10 15.85 6.34
CA PHE A 35 5.43 15.75 5.04
C PHE A 35 5.66 14.39 4.37
N ILE A 36 6.89 13.86 4.42
CA ILE A 36 7.22 12.54 3.88
C ILE A 36 6.39 11.45 4.57
N ARG A 37 6.30 11.49 5.91
CA ARG A 37 5.48 10.55 6.69
C ARG A 37 3.98 10.65 6.37
N PHE A 38 3.47 11.88 6.23
CA PHE A 38 2.08 12.10 5.83
C PHE A 38 1.79 11.51 4.44
N GLN A 39 2.71 11.71 3.50
CA GLN A 39 2.60 11.14 2.16
C GLN A 39 2.64 9.60 2.20
N ALA A 40 3.50 8.99 3.02
CA ALA A 40 3.56 7.55 3.20
C ALA A 40 2.24 6.98 3.75
N LYS A 41 1.69 7.60 4.79
CA LYS A 41 0.38 7.21 5.36
C LYS A 41 -0.76 7.32 4.35
N SER A 42 -0.73 8.35 3.49
CA SER A 42 -1.70 8.50 2.41
C SER A 42 -1.57 7.36 1.39
N LYS A 43 -0.36 6.96 1.01
CA LYS A 43 -0.13 5.82 0.11
C LYS A 43 -0.62 4.49 0.72
N GLN A 44 -0.41 4.26 2.03
CA GLN A 44 -0.90 3.07 2.73
C GLN A 44 -2.43 2.93 2.75
N SER A 45 -3.18 4.04 2.58
CA SER A 45 -4.64 3.99 2.51
C SER A 45 -5.16 3.23 1.28
N GLU A 46 -4.36 3.17 0.20
CA GLU A 46 -4.65 2.39 -1.01
C GLU A 46 -4.68 0.89 -0.69
N ALA A 47 -3.65 0.38 -0.01
CA ALA A 47 -3.57 -1.02 0.40
C ALA A 47 -4.78 -1.42 1.27
N LYS A 48 -5.11 -0.61 2.28
CA LYS A 48 -6.26 -0.86 3.17
C LYS A 48 -7.58 -0.92 2.41
N THR A 49 -7.81 0.02 1.51
CA THR A 49 -9.05 0.11 0.74
C THR A 49 -9.21 -1.10 -0.18
N ASN A 50 -8.15 -1.44 -0.93
CA ASN A 50 -8.18 -2.55 -1.87
C ASN A 50 -8.22 -3.91 -1.18
N LEU A 51 -7.55 -4.10 -0.04
CA LEU A 51 -7.71 -5.32 0.76
C LEU A 51 -9.13 -5.50 1.30
N LYS A 52 -9.78 -4.43 1.76
CA LYS A 52 -11.21 -4.49 2.14
C LYS A 52 -12.10 -4.82 0.95
N ALA A 53 -11.81 -4.27 -0.23
CA ALA A 53 -12.53 -4.61 -1.47
C ALA A 53 -12.36 -6.10 -1.83
N ILE A 54 -11.14 -6.65 -1.74
CA ILE A 54 -10.90 -8.11 -1.92
C ILE A 54 -11.76 -8.90 -0.94
N PHE A 55 -11.80 -8.49 0.33
CA PHE A 55 -12.58 -9.19 1.34
C PHE A 55 -14.08 -9.19 1.04
N THR A 56 -14.63 -8.03 0.67
CA THR A 56 -16.04 -7.94 0.26
C THR A 56 -16.31 -8.79 -0.98
N ALA A 57 -15.44 -8.75 -1.99
CA ALA A 57 -15.59 -9.54 -3.21
C ALA A 57 -15.55 -11.05 -2.93
N GLN A 58 -14.60 -11.50 -2.10
CA GLN A 58 -14.51 -12.90 -1.66
C GLN A 58 -15.74 -13.34 -0.86
N LYS A 59 -16.27 -12.49 0.02
CA LYS A 59 -17.51 -12.78 0.77
C LYS A 59 -18.74 -12.86 -0.14
N SER A 60 -18.83 -11.99 -1.14
CA SER A 60 -19.88 -12.06 -2.16
C SER A 60 -19.79 -13.36 -2.94
N TYR A 61 -18.59 -13.72 -3.42
CA TYR A 61 -18.36 -14.96 -4.15
C TYR A 61 -18.69 -16.20 -3.32
N PHE A 62 -18.34 -16.20 -2.02
CA PHE A 62 -18.73 -17.26 -1.10
C PHE A 62 -20.25 -17.38 -0.95
N GLY A 63 -20.98 -16.26 -0.87
CA GLY A 63 -22.44 -16.27 -0.79
C GLY A 63 -23.14 -16.84 -2.03
N GLU A 64 -22.46 -16.86 -3.19
CA GLU A 64 -23.00 -17.40 -4.44
C GLU A 64 -22.52 -18.82 -4.76
N LYS A 65 -21.32 -19.19 -4.32
CA LYS A 65 -20.62 -20.41 -4.74
C LYS A 65 -20.23 -21.33 -3.58
N ASP A 66 -20.53 -20.95 -2.35
CA ASP A 66 -20.20 -21.67 -1.10
C ASP A 66 -18.70 -22.00 -0.95
N LYS A 67 -17.85 -21.21 -1.60
CA LYS A 67 -16.38 -21.35 -1.57
C LYS A 67 -15.68 -20.03 -1.83
N TYR A 68 -14.44 -19.91 -1.38
CA TYR A 68 -13.52 -18.83 -1.78
C TYR A 68 -12.74 -19.23 -3.03
N SER A 69 -12.10 -18.26 -3.69
CA SER A 69 -11.27 -18.52 -4.87
C SER A 69 -9.92 -17.80 -4.78
N ALA A 70 -8.87 -18.44 -5.30
CA ALA A 70 -7.56 -17.82 -5.47
C ALA A 70 -7.44 -17.04 -6.80
N ASP A 71 -8.48 -17.05 -7.64
CA ASP A 71 -8.50 -16.39 -8.95
C ASP A 71 -9.26 -15.06 -8.85
N PHE A 72 -8.56 -13.94 -9.03
CA PHE A 72 -9.16 -12.61 -8.95
C PHE A 72 -10.19 -12.33 -10.06
N THR A 73 -10.07 -12.99 -11.22
CA THR A 73 -10.97 -12.80 -12.35
C THR A 73 -12.37 -13.35 -12.09
N VAL A 74 -12.47 -14.46 -11.34
CA VAL A 74 -13.76 -15.03 -10.94
C VAL A 74 -14.35 -14.37 -9.70
N VAL A 75 -13.49 -13.83 -8.84
CA VAL A 75 -13.90 -13.03 -7.66
C VAL A 75 -14.37 -11.64 -8.08
N GLY A 76 -13.94 -11.16 -9.25
CA GLY A 76 -14.34 -9.86 -9.80
C GLY A 76 -13.61 -8.69 -9.14
N PHE A 77 -12.39 -8.92 -8.64
CA PHE A 77 -11.56 -7.86 -8.07
C PHE A 77 -10.49 -7.40 -9.06
N ASP A 78 -10.43 -6.10 -9.32
CA ASP A 78 -9.36 -5.43 -10.05
C ASP A 78 -9.17 -4.03 -9.45
N PRO A 79 -7.96 -3.65 -8.99
CA PRO A 79 -7.73 -2.32 -8.47
C PRO A 79 -7.71 -1.27 -9.59
N GLU A 80 -7.96 -0.01 -9.24
CA GLU A 80 -7.87 1.13 -10.18
C GLU A 80 -6.50 1.14 -10.90
N PRO A 81 -6.44 1.59 -12.17
CA PRO A 81 -5.17 1.80 -12.86
C PRO A 81 -4.20 2.68 -12.05
N ALA A 82 -2.91 2.50 -12.31
CA ALA A 82 -1.84 3.11 -11.53
C ALA A 82 -1.79 2.65 -10.06
N ASN A 83 -2.13 1.38 -9.78
CA ASN A 83 -1.99 0.78 -8.46
C ASN A 83 -0.52 0.68 -8.02
N ARG A 84 -0.25 1.15 -6.80
CA ARG A 84 1.07 1.13 -6.15
C ARG A 84 1.37 -0.21 -5.49
N TYR A 85 0.37 -0.94 -5.04
CA TYR A 85 0.57 -2.24 -4.40
C TYR A 85 0.30 -3.37 -5.39
N SER A 86 1.09 -4.44 -5.31
CA SER A 86 0.67 -5.74 -5.82
C SER A 86 -0.29 -6.39 -4.83
N TYR A 87 -1.27 -7.14 -5.31
CA TYR A 87 -2.26 -7.84 -4.49
C TYR A 87 -2.21 -9.32 -4.79
N GLY A 88 -2.06 -10.15 -3.76
CA GLY A 88 -1.89 -11.58 -3.94
C GLY A 88 -2.80 -12.42 -3.05
N LEU A 89 -3.26 -13.52 -3.61
CA LEU A 89 -3.86 -14.66 -2.93
C LEU A 89 -2.90 -15.86 -2.92
N ILE A 90 -1.66 -15.66 -3.37
CA ILE A 90 -0.61 -16.67 -3.41
C ILE A 90 0.66 -16.13 -2.74
N PRO A 91 1.50 -17.01 -2.17
CA PRO A 91 2.83 -16.63 -1.69
C PRO A 91 3.68 -15.98 -2.77
N GLY A 92 4.46 -14.96 -2.39
CA GLY A 92 5.44 -14.33 -3.26
C GLY A 92 4.88 -13.39 -4.34
N CYS A 93 3.61 -12.97 -4.22
CA CYS A 93 3.02 -11.97 -5.13
C CYS A 93 3.60 -10.56 -4.90
N ALA A 94 4.77 -10.31 -5.47
CA ALA A 94 5.49 -9.05 -5.42
C ALA A 94 6.13 -8.76 -6.79
N GLU A 95 5.27 -8.45 -7.76
CA GLU A 95 5.69 -8.23 -9.14
C GLU A 95 5.12 -6.93 -9.69
N THR A 96 5.76 -6.41 -10.72
CA THR A 96 5.14 -5.42 -11.61
C THR A 96 4.43 -6.16 -12.74
N SER A 97 3.26 -5.68 -13.15
CA SER A 97 2.47 -6.29 -14.22
C SER A 97 2.13 -5.25 -15.28
N PRO A 98 2.65 -5.36 -16.51
CA PRO A 98 2.11 -4.59 -17.63
C PRO A 98 0.64 -4.94 -17.89
N ALA A 99 -0.11 -3.96 -18.40
CA ALA A 99 -1.56 -4.08 -18.58
C ALA A 99 -1.97 -5.32 -19.41
N ASN A 100 -1.13 -5.75 -20.36
CA ASN A 100 -1.38 -6.90 -21.22
C ASN A 100 -1.21 -8.27 -20.53
N THR A 101 -0.49 -8.35 -19.40
CA THR A 101 -0.33 -9.59 -18.62
C THR A 101 -1.23 -9.65 -17.40
N ARG A 102 -1.91 -8.54 -17.06
CA ARG A 102 -2.69 -8.38 -15.84
C ARG A 102 -3.77 -9.45 -15.66
N THR A 103 -4.54 -9.78 -16.69
CA THR A 103 -5.60 -10.80 -16.61
C THR A 103 -5.05 -12.20 -16.34
N ALA A 104 -3.93 -12.57 -16.97
CA ALA A 104 -3.30 -13.88 -16.77
C ALA A 104 -2.74 -14.02 -15.36
N ARG A 105 -2.17 -12.94 -14.82
CA ARG A 105 -1.67 -12.89 -13.45
C ARG A 105 -2.80 -12.88 -12.42
N ALA A 106 -3.85 -12.09 -12.65
CA ALA A 106 -5.05 -12.07 -11.82
C ALA A 106 -5.66 -13.48 -11.68
N LYS A 107 -5.68 -14.24 -12.78
CA LYS A 107 -6.10 -15.65 -12.81
C LYS A 107 -5.20 -16.57 -11.99
N ALA A 108 -3.90 -16.28 -11.90
CA ALA A 108 -2.96 -16.98 -11.06
C ALA A 108 -3.00 -16.53 -9.58
N GLY A 109 -3.87 -15.58 -9.23
CA GLY A 109 -3.99 -15.06 -7.87
C GLY A 109 -2.97 -13.99 -7.51
N CYS A 110 -2.39 -13.31 -8.50
CA CYS A 110 -1.49 -12.18 -8.28
C CYS A 110 -1.83 -11.03 -9.23
N ILE A 111 -2.04 -9.84 -8.71
CA ILE A 111 -2.16 -8.61 -9.49
C ILE A 111 -0.92 -7.78 -9.16
N GLY A 112 -0.02 -7.62 -10.12
CA GLY A 112 1.19 -6.82 -9.93
C GLY A 112 0.91 -5.31 -9.86
N GLN A 113 1.92 -4.55 -9.44
CA GLN A 113 1.93 -3.10 -9.52
C GLN A 113 1.85 -2.62 -10.97
N ASP A 114 1.26 -1.45 -11.18
CA ASP A 114 1.18 -0.86 -12.53
C ASP A 114 2.51 -0.27 -12.97
N VAL A 115 3.12 -0.90 -13.98
CA VAL A 115 4.38 -0.46 -14.61
C VAL A 115 4.28 0.92 -15.27
N ALA A 116 3.08 1.42 -15.58
CA ALA A 116 2.92 2.76 -16.15
C ALA A 116 3.39 3.85 -15.18
N LYS A 117 3.38 3.56 -13.86
CA LYS A 117 3.75 4.50 -12.81
C LYS A 117 4.83 3.99 -11.87
N PHE A 118 4.93 2.67 -11.68
CA PHE A 118 5.84 2.02 -10.73
C PHE A 118 6.67 0.95 -11.43
N LEU A 119 7.91 1.30 -11.76
CA LEU A 119 8.80 0.45 -12.58
C LEU A 119 9.56 -0.61 -11.78
N THR A 120 9.67 -0.43 -10.46
CA THR A 120 10.44 -1.29 -9.58
C THR A 120 9.51 -2.17 -8.78
N ALA A 121 9.65 -3.50 -8.94
CA ALA A 121 8.93 -4.46 -8.11
C ALA A 121 9.39 -4.35 -6.64
N PRO A 122 8.47 -4.47 -5.66
CA PRO A 122 8.85 -4.50 -4.27
C PRO A 122 9.55 -5.82 -3.96
N ALA A 123 10.38 -5.85 -2.90
CA ALA A 123 10.92 -7.11 -2.41
C ALA A 123 9.77 -8.04 -1.98
N PRO A 124 9.81 -9.34 -2.31
CA PRO A 124 8.76 -10.28 -1.92
C PRO A 124 8.68 -10.39 -0.40
N LYS A 125 7.56 -9.94 0.16
CA LYS A 125 7.21 -10.10 1.57
C LYS A 125 5.78 -10.59 1.71
N ASP A 126 5.60 -11.79 2.25
CA ASP A 126 4.27 -12.29 2.56
C ASP A 126 3.82 -11.70 3.91
N ALA A 127 2.74 -10.93 3.91
CA ALA A 127 2.23 -10.32 5.13
C ALA A 127 1.65 -11.36 6.12
N ILE A 128 1.06 -12.43 5.59
CA ILE A 128 0.38 -13.48 6.36
C ILE A 128 1.00 -14.82 5.97
N ALA A 129 1.25 -15.68 6.96
CA ALA A 129 1.97 -16.96 6.76
C ALA A 129 1.21 -17.98 5.89
N ALA A 130 -0.12 -17.90 5.82
CA ALA A 130 -0.97 -18.79 5.02
C ALA A 130 -1.86 -17.98 4.08
N LEU A 131 -1.33 -17.68 2.89
CA LEU A 131 -2.05 -17.00 1.81
C LEU A 131 -2.96 -17.95 1.02
N GLY A 132 -3.96 -17.36 0.37
CA GLY A 132 -4.92 -18.07 -0.46
C GLY A 132 -6.04 -18.71 0.33
N VAL A 133 -6.76 -19.62 -0.32
CA VAL A 133 -7.90 -20.34 0.27
C VAL A 133 -7.39 -21.54 1.07
N GLN A 134 -7.80 -21.63 2.33
CA GLN A 134 -7.35 -22.64 3.28
C GLN A 134 -8.56 -23.28 4.00
N PRO A 135 -8.62 -24.62 4.13
CA PRO A 135 -7.83 -25.59 3.35
C PRO A 135 -8.20 -25.51 1.86
N ALA A 136 -7.28 -25.93 0.98
CA ALA A 136 -7.55 -26.05 -0.45
C ALA A 136 -8.49 -27.24 -0.73
N ALA A 137 -9.79 -27.07 -0.47
CA ALA A 137 -10.82 -28.09 -0.67
C ALA A 137 -11.83 -27.66 -1.74
N ALA A 138 -12.44 -28.64 -2.42
CA ALA A 138 -13.47 -28.41 -3.45
C ALA A 138 -14.79 -27.88 -2.86
N ASP A 139 -15.12 -28.31 -1.64
CA ASP A 139 -16.25 -27.87 -0.82
C ASP A 139 -15.70 -27.32 0.51
N CYS A 140 -16.17 -26.13 0.90
CA CYS A 140 -15.43 -25.28 1.83
C CYS A 140 -16.27 -24.80 3.03
N PRO A 141 -16.85 -25.70 3.86
CA PRO A 141 -17.72 -25.30 4.97
C PRO A 141 -16.97 -24.52 6.07
N ASN A 142 -15.67 -24.73 6.22
CA ASN A 142 -14.80 -24.05 7.19
C ASN A 142 -13.61 -23.36 6.53
N CYS A 143 -13.67 -23.10 5.22
CA CYS A 143 -12.55 -22.44 4.57
C CYS A 143 -12.49 -20.97 4.93
N PHE A 144 -11.29 -20.42 4.90
CA PHE A 144 -11.03 -19.00 4.92
C PHE A 144 -10.09 -18.64 3.78
N PHE A 145 -10.00 -17.37 3.45
CA PHE A 145 -8.96 -16.87 2.57
C PHE A 145 -8.07 -15.89 3.34
N SER A 146 -6.83 -15.78 2.91
CA SER A 146 -5.97 -14.65 3.28
C SER A 146 -5.34 -14.06 2.02
N ALA A 147 -5.27 -12.72 1.98
CA ALA A 147 -4.66 -11.98 0.89
C ALA A 147 -3.55 -11.07 1.42
N ASN A 148 -2.57 -10.78 0.57
CA ASN A 148 -1.53 -9.79 0.83
C ASN A 148 -1.66 -8.59 -0.12
N ALA A 149 -1.10 -7.47 0.30
CA ALA A 149 -0.75 -6.36 -0.56
C ALA A 149 0.71 -5.98 -0.30
N VAL A 150 1.54 -5.93 -1.33
CA VAL A 150 2.98 -5.61 -1.21
C VAL A 150 3.30 -4.39 -2.04
N GLY A 151 4.00 -3.42 -1.46
CA GLY A 151 4.29 -2.14 -2.10
C GLY A 151 5.64 -1.59 -1.71
N ASN A 152 6.09 -0.56 -2.42
CA ASN A 152 7.24 0.24 -2.03
C ASN A 152 6.77 1.69 -1.83
N VAL A 153 6.56 2.10 -0.57
CA VAL A 153 5.96 3.40 -0.24
C VAL A 153 6.98 4.53 -0.26
N ASP A 154 8.21 4.26 0.17
CA ASP A 154 9.28 5.24 0.40
C ASP A 154 10.53 5.03 -0.48
N ASN A 155 10.45 4.08 -1.42
CA ASN A 155 11.47 3.77 -2.42
C ASN A 155 12.77 3.21 -1.83
N ASP A 156 12.64 2.40 -0.79
CA ASP A 156 13.72 1.72 -0.12
C ASP A 156 13.83 0.23 -0.56
N ALA A 157 14.74 -0.53 0.06
CA ALA A 157 14.92 -1.96 -0.24
C ALA A 157 13.94 -2.88 0.52
N MET A 158 13.21 -2.36 1.52
CA MET A 158 12.39 -3.12 2.45
C MET A 158 10.89 -2.91 2.22
N GLY A 159 10.36 -3.23 1.04
CA GLY A 159 8.92 -3.06 0.71
C GLY A 159 7.89 -3.40 1.81
N ASP A 160 6.84 -2.58 1.91
CA ASP A 160 5.72 -2.71 2.83
C ASP A 160 4.82 -3.90 2.49
N ALA A 161 4.37 -4.64 3.50
CA ALA A 161 3.35 -5.68 3.31
C ALA A 161 2.10 -5.45 4.18
N TRP A 162 0.94 -5.70 3.61
CA TRP A 162 -0.35 -5.65 4.31
C TRP A 162 -1.06 -6.96 4.11
N GLY A 163 -1.79 -7.40 5.13
CA GLY A 163 -2.50 -8.67 5.12
C GLY A 163 -3.96 -8.49 5.50
N ILE A 164 -4.85 -9.26 4.89
CA ILE A 164 -6.23 -9.41 5.35
C ILE A 164 -6.60 -10.89 5.35
N THR A 165 -7.45 -11.30 6.29
CA THR A 165 -7.94 -12.68 6.38
C THR A 165 -9.43 -12.72 6.61
N SER A 166 -10.07 -13.82 6.25
CA SER A 166 -11.42 -14.18 6.70
C SER A 166 -11.44 -15.28 7.77
N SER A 167 -10.28 -15.65 8.31
CA SER A 167 -10.17 -16.67 9.35
C SER A 167 -10.97 -16.28 10.60
N PRO A 168 -11.86 -17.15 11.12
CA PRO A 168 -12.64 -16.86 12.32
C PRO A 168 -11.77 -16.71 13.58
N THR A 169 -10.57 -17.30 13.59
CA THR A 169 -9.59 -17.18 14.68
C THR A 169 -8.57 -16.07 14.43
N GLY A 170 -8.69 -15.33 13.33
CA GLY A 170 -7.66 -14.42 12.83
C GLY A 170 -6.49 -15.16 12.17
N ALA A 171 -5.52 -14.38 11.69
CA ALA A 171 -4.30 -14.89 11.05
C ALA A 171 -3.08 -14.20 11.61
N THR A 172 -1.97 -14.95 11.72
CA THR A 172 -0.71 -14.39 12.21
C THR A 172 0.04 -13.64 11.11
N LEU A 173 0.53 -12.45 11.42
CA LEU A 173 1.43 -11.71 10.55
C LEU A 173 2.82 -12.35 10.55
N ALA A 174 3.45 -12.47 9.38
CA ALA A 174 4.72 -13.16 9.22
C ALA A 174 5.94 -12.35 9.70
N GLY A 175 5.78 -11.04 9.90
CA GLY A 175 6.76 -10.20 10.57
C GLY A 175 6.12 -8.95 11.14
N THR A 176 6.30 -8.79 12.44
CA THR A 176 5.85 -7.60 13.15
C THR A 176 6.96 -6.59 13.19
N CYS A 177 6.58 -5.35 12.91
CA CYS A 177 7.38 -4.22 13.26
C CYS A 177 6.40 -3.18 13.82
N GLY A 178 6.71 -2.62 15.01
CA GLY A 178 5.79 -1.75 15.76
C GLY A 178 4.87 -2.47 16.76
N VAL A 179 3.74 -1.82 17.10
CA VAL A 179 2.77 -2.23 18.14
C VAL A 179 1.61 -3.11 17.63
N ASP A 180 1.63 -3.47 16.35
CA ASP A 180 0.56 -4.25 15.76
C ASP A 180 0.58 -5.68 16.33
N THR A 181 -0.57 -6.13 16.84
CA THR A 181 -0.70 -7.46 17.41
C THR A 181 -0.37 -8.48 16.34
N ASN A 182 0.41 -9.51 16.70
CA ASN A 182 0.76 -10.62 15.80
C ASN A 182 -0.47 -11.26 15.12
N LEU A 183 -1.68 -11.06 15.66
CA LEU A 183 -2.94 -11.56 15.14
C LEU A 183 -3.76 -10.44 14.48
N VAL A 184 -4.18 -10.68 13.24
CA VAL A 184 -5.14 -9.84 12.50
C VAL A 184 -6.52 -10.46 12.59
N ALA A 185 -7.50 -9.66 13.00
CA ALA A 185 -8.91 -10.07 13.02
C ALA A 185 -9.49 -10.19 11.59
N ALA A 186 -10.54 -10.99 11.44
CA ALA A 186 -11.20 -11.16 10.15
C ALA A 186 -11.69 -9.80 9.59
N GLY A 187 -11.37 -9.50 8.34
CA GLY A 187 -11.86 -8.32 7.62
C GLY A 187 -11.15 -7.01 7.94
N GLU A 188 -10.23 -6.98 8.89
CA GLU A 188 -9.40 -5.81 9.17
C GLU A 188 -8.01 -5.97 8.52
N PRO A 189 -7.57 -5.05 7.65
CA PRO A 189 -6.22 -5.06 7.13
C PRO A 189 -5.21 -4.86 8.26
N GLY A 190 -4.35 -5.86 8.47
CA GLY A 190 -3.18 -5.80 9.34
C GLY A 190 -1.94 -5.39 8.57
N ASN A 191 -1.01 -4.78 9.27
CA ASN A 191 0.23 -4.25 8.70
C ASN A 191 1.41 -5.15 9.08
N ALA A 192 2.05 -5.77 8.10
CA ALA A 192 3.21 -6.62 8.30
C ALA A 192 4.42 -6.01 7.60
N TYR A 193 5.53 -5.76 8.32
CA TYR A 193 6.72 -5.15 7.71
C TYR A 193 6.51 -3.73 7.12
N ASN A 194 5.96 -2.79 7.88
CA ASN A 194 5.95 -1.36 7.51
C ASN A 194 7.17 -0.62 8.08
N ASP A 195 8.23 -0.52 7.30
CA ASP A 195 9.47 0.20 7.63
C ASP A 195 9.23 1.65 8.11
N VAL A 196 8.24 2.38 7.56
CA VAL A 196 7.93 3.77 7.95
C VAL A 196 7.54 3.89 9.44
N SER A 197 6.96 2.84 10.03
CA SER A 197 6.66 2.79 11.47
C SER A 197 7.77 2.18 12.34
N CYS A 198 8.78 1.59 11.71
CA CYS A 198 9.73 0.69 12.34
C CYS A 198 11.16 1.23 12.35
N ASP A 199 11.44 2.26 11.56
CA ASP A 199 12.65 3.09 11.60
C ASP A 199 12.66 4.13 12.75
N GLN A 200 12.20 3.75 13.95
CA GLN A 200 12.36 4.58 15.16
C GLN A 200 13.65 4.28 15.90
#